data_AF-A0A7W0RI82-F1
#
_entry.id   AF-A0A7W0RI82-F1
#
_cell.length_a   1.000
_cell.length_b   1.000
_cell.length_c   1.000
_cell.angle_alpha   90.00
_cell.angle_beta   90.00
_cell.angle_gamma   90.00
#
_symmetry.space_group_name_H-M   'P 1'
#
loop_
_entity.id
_entity.type
_entity.pdbx_description
1 polymer ?
#
loop_
_entity_poly.entity_id
_entity_poly.type
_entity_poly.pdbx_seq_one_letter_code
_entity_poly.pdbx_strand_id
1 'polypeptide(L)'
;MVDVERIGSRLDRLEHLIELLDEVRAGGVEAYVRDERLRAMTERWLQLAIQTCIDLGAQLVSELSVEPPADYAGVFRSLAHGGYLEPDLGELSPPLRASETSSSTRTSRSTITRCSPPLAASTTCAGSPQ
;
A
#
# COMPACT_ATOMS: atom_id res chain seq x y z
N MET A 1 9.96 21.80 -20.09
CA MET A 1 9.09 21.60 -21.27
C MET A 1 8.84 20.11 -21.31
N VAL A 2 7.58 19.71 -21.14
CA VAL A 2 7.21 18.30 -21.04
C VAL A 2 7.61 17.56 -22.31
N ASP A 3 8.53 16.61 -22.17
CA ASP A 3 8.92 15.69 -23.24
C ASP A 3 7.86 14.58 -23.36
N VAL A 4 6.85 14.85 -24.18
CA VAL A 4 5.69 13.97 -24.39
C VAL A 4 6.09 12.63 -24.99
N GLU A 5 7.10 12.60 -25.87
CA GLU A 5 7.60 11.37 -26.49
C GLU A 5 8.21 10.44 -25.43
N ARG A 6 9.06 11.01 -24.56
CA ARG A 6 9.69 10.27 -23.47
C ARG A 6 8.70 9.83 -22.37
N ILE A 7 7.60 10.57 -22.17
CA ILE A 7 6.49 10.11 -21.31
C ILE A 7 5.74 8.97 -22.00
N GLY A 8 5.42 9.10 -23.28
CA GLY A 8 4.75 8.09 -24.08
C GLY A 8 5.49 6.75 -24.03
N SER A 9 6.79 6.74 -24.35
CA SER A 9 7.57 5.49 -24.33
C SER A 9 7.60 4.80 -22.95
N ARG A 10 7.51 5.57 -21.86
CA ARG A 10 7.43 4.98 -20.51
C ARG A 10 6.04 4.45 -20.18
N LEU A 11 4.99 5.09 -20.69
CA LEU A 11 3.62 4.57 -20.58
C LEU A 11 3.48 3.28 -21.38
N ASP A 12 4.00 3.22 -22.61
CA ASP A 12 4.02 2.00 -23.42
C ASP A 12 4.76 0.86 -22.70
N ARG A 13 5.88 1.20 -22.05
CA ARG A 13 6.64 0.24 -21.24
C ARG A 13 5.84 -0.25 -20.02
N LEU A 14 5.11 0.65 -19.35
CA LEU A 14 4.29 0.31 -18.20
C LEU A 14 3.11 -0.59 -18.61
N GLU A 15 2.44 -0.26 -19.72
CA GLU A 15 1.36 -1.06 -20.28
C GLU A 15 1.84 -2.49 -20.58
N HIS A 16 2.97 -2.62 -21.27
CA HIS A 16 3.56 -3.94 -21.54
C HIS A 16 3.90 -4.73 -20.27
N LEU A 17 4.38 -4.07 -19.21
CA LEU A 17 4.62 -4.75 -17.93
C LEU A 17 3.33 -5.22 -17.26
N ILE A 18 2.26 -4.44 -17.35
CA ILE A 18 0.94 -4.80 -16.82
C ILE A 18 0.38 -6.00 -17.59
N GLU A 19 0.51 -6.04 -18.93
CA GLU A 19 0.10 -7.18 -19.75
C GLU A 19 0.80 -8.47 -19.31
N LEU A 20 2.13 -8.44 -19.13
CA LEU A 20 2.90 -9.60 -18.65
C LEU A 20 2.43 -10.07 -17.26
N LEU A 21 2.11 -9.13 -16.36
CA LEU A 21 1.59 -9.47 -15.02
C LEU A 21 0.18 -10.06 -15.08
N ASP A 22 -0.65 -9.58 -16.00
CA ASP A 22 -2.00 -10.09 -16.26
C ASP A 22 -1.96 -11.51 -16.85
N GLU A 23 -0.99 -11.81 -17.71
CA GLU A 23 -0.72 -13.17 -18.20
C GLU A 23 -0.36 -14.12 -17.06
N VAL A 24 0.54 -13.69 -16.15
CA VAL A 24 0.88 -14.48 -14.95
C VAL A 24 -0.34 -14.72 -14.09
N ARG A 25 -1.17 -13.68 -13.86
CA ARG A 25 -2.41 -13.79 -13.09
C ARG A 25 -3.37 -14.79 -13.73
N ALA A 26 -3.52 -14.76 -15.06
CA ALA A 26 -4.36 -15.69 -15.81
C ALA A 26 -3.88 -17.15 -15.71
N GLY A 27 -2.56 -17.38 -15.58
CA GLY A 27 -1.97 -18.69 -15.35
C GLY A 27 -2.29 -19.33 -13.99
N GLY A 28 -2.77 -18.53 -13.03
CA GLY A 28 -3.26 -19.00 -11.73
C GLY A 28 -2.16 -19.28 -10.70
N VAL A 29 -2.59 -19.40 -9.44
CA VAL A 29 -1.70 -19.48 -8.27
C VAL A 29 -0.84 -20.75 -8.27
N GLU A 30 -1.37 -21.89 -8.72
CA GLU A 30 -0.61 -23.14 -8.72
C GLU A 30 0.60 -23.08 -9.66
N ALA A 31 0.42 -22.57 -10.89
CA ALA A 31 1.51 -22.38 -11.84
C ALA A 31 2.59 -21.44 -11.27
N TYR A 32 2.16 -20.34 -10.65
CA TYR A 32 3.03 -19.37 -10.01
C TYR A 32 3.87 -19.97 -8.86
N VAL A 33 3.25 -20.74 -7.97
CA VAL A 33 3.94 -21.32 -6.80
C VAL A 33 4.87 -22.48 -7.18
N ARG A 34 4.64 -23.13 -8.33
CA ARG A 34 5.47 -24.26 -8.77
C ARG A 34 6.67 -23.85 -9.62
N ASP A 35 6.65 -22.68 -10.25
CA ASP A 35 7.74 -22.19 -11.10
C ASP A 35 8.50 -21.04 -10.44
N GLU A 36 9.72 -21.31 -9.99
CA GLU A 36 10.62 -20.31 -9.38
C GLU A 36 11.04 -19.21 -10.35
N ARG A 37 11.23 -19.54 -11.63
CA ARG A 37 11.63 -18.56 -12.65
C ARG A 37 10.46 -17.61 -12.93
N LEU A 38 9.25 -18.14 -13.02
CA LEU A 38 8.04 -17.34 -13.19
C LEU A 38 7.88 -16.33 -12.05
N ARG A 39 8.10 -16.75 -10.80
CA ARG A 39 8.10 -15.83 -9.64
C ARG A 39 9.16 -14.76 -9.74
N ALA A 40 10.41 -15.13 -9.98
CA ALA A 40 11.52 -14.18 -10.07
C ALA A 40 11.30 -13.13 -11.19
N MET A 41 10.76 -13.56 -12.33
CA MET A 41 10.39 -12.65 -13.42
C MET A 41 9.24 -11.73 -13.01
N THR A 42 8.20 -12.27 -12.37
CA THR A 42 7.04 -11.49 -11.90
C THR A 42 7.45 -10.43 -10.88
N GLU A 43 8.29 -10.79 -9.90
CA GLU A 43 8.84 -9.84 -8.92
C GLU A 43 9.60 -8.71 -9.61
N ARG A 44 10.41 -9.05 -10.63
CA ARG A 44 11.15 -8.06 -11.41
C ARG A 44 10.23 -7.16 -12.22
N TRP A 45 9.18 -7.69 -12.85
CA TRP A 45 8.20 -6.91 -13.60
C TRP A 45 7.41 -5.97 -12.70
N LEU A 46 6.99 -6.42 -11.51
CA LEU A 46 6.36 -5.56 -10.50
C LEU A 46 7.29 -4.41 -10.07
N GLN A 47 8.55 -4.72 -9.76
CA GLN A 47 9.52 -3.70 -9.39
C GLN A 47 9.71 -2.67 -10.52
N LEU A 48 9.78 -3.12 -11.78
CA LEU A 48 9.87 -2.22 -12.95
C LEU A 48 8.64 -1.34 -13.12
N ALA A 49 7.45 -1.90 -12.96
CA ALA A 49 6.20 -1.15 -13.09
C ALA A 49 6.13 -0.04 -12.04
N ILE A 50 6.41 -0.37 -10.76
CA ILE A 50 6.43 0.60 -9.66
C ILE A 50 7.46 1.70 -9.91
N GLN A 51 8.68 1.34 -10.31
CA GLN A 51 9.72 2.34 -10.61
C GLN A 51 9.31 3.24 -11.76
N THR A 52 8.69 2.69 -12.81
CA THR A 52 8.23 3.47 -13.97
C THR A 52 7.18 4.50 -13.55
N CYS A 53 6.23 4.12 -12.68
CA CYS A 53 5.25 5.04 -12.12
C CYS A 53 5.90 6.17 -11.30
N ILE A 54 6.89 5.83 -10.45
CA ILE A 54 7.62 6.82 -9.65
C ILE A 54 8.36 7.81 -10.55
N ASP A 55 9.09 7.32 -11.56
CA ASP A 55 9.87 8.15 -12.48
C ASP A 55 8.98 9.07 -13.31
N LEU A 56 7.84 8.57 -13.79
CA LEU A 56 6.83 9.35 -14.50
C LEU A 56 6.25 10.44 -13.60
N GLY A 57 5.83 10.06 -12.39
CA GLY A 57 5.25 11.01 -11.46
C GLY A 57 6.23 12.10 -11.04
N ALA A 58 7.50 11.75 -10.79
CA ALA A 58 8.54 12.71 -10.44
C ALA A 58 8.79 13.71 -11.59
N GLN A 59 8.81 13.22 -12.84
CA GLN A 59 8.91 14.07 -14.02
C GLN A 59 7.71 15.03 -14.12
N LEU A 60 6.49 14.54 -13.91
CA LEU A 60 5.28 15.36 -13.94
C LEU A 60 5.32 16.44 -12.85
N VAL A 61 5.64 16.09 -11.59
CA VAL A 61 5.74 17.06 -10.49
C VAL A 61 6.77 18.16 -10.81
N SER A 62 7.92 17.78 -11.37
CA SER A 62 8.97 18.73 -11.75
C SER A 62 8.52 19.71 -12.85
N GLU A 63 7.73 19.26 -13.82
CA GLU A 63 7.25 20.10 -14.94
C GLU A 63 6.05 20.95 -14.53
N LEU A 64 5.21 20.46 -13.62
CA LEU A 64 3.99 21.12 -13.16
C LEU A 64 4.25 22.15 -12.02
N SER A 65 5.52 22.33 -11.61
CA SER A 65 5.94 23.25 -10.54
C SER A 65 5.21 23.03 -9.21
N VAL A 66 4.86 21.77 -8.93
CA VAL A 66 4.20 21.37 -7.66
C VAL A 66 5.27 21.17 -6.59
N GLU A 67 4.87 21.26 -5.31
CA GLU A 67 5.76 21.04 -4.16
C GLU A 67 6.58 19.73 -4.35
N PRO A 68 7.91 19.81 -4.26
CA PRO A 68 8.75 18.64 -4.45
C PRO A 68 8.45 17.58 -3.39
N PRO A 69 8.32 16.31 -3.77
CA PRO A 69 7.90 15.27 -2.86
C PRO A 69 9.03 14.93 -1.89
N ALA A 70 8.68 14.70 -0.61
CA ALA A 70 9.65 14.32 0.43
C ALA A 70 10.10 12.85 0.31
N ASP A 71 9.27 12.00 -0.30
CA ASP A 71 9.49 10.58 -0.52
C ASP A 71 8.81 10.12 -1.82
N TYR A 72 9.07 8.89 -2.25
CA TYR A 72 8.47 8.34 -3.47
C TYR A 72 6.93 8.28 -3.40
N ALA A 73 6.36 8.01 -2.22
CA ALA A 73 4.91 8.05 -2.01
C ALA A 73 4.34 9.48 -2.17
N GLY A 74 5.14 10.48 -1.79
CA GLY A 74 4.84 11.90 -1.92
C GLY A 74 4.63 12.33 -3.37
N VAL A 75 5.24 11.66 -4.34
CA VAL A 75 5.03 11.93 -5.76
C VAL A 75 3.55 11.82 -6.12
N PHE A 76 2.89 10.73 -5.73
CA PHE A 76 1.48 10.49 -6.02
C PHE A 76 0.56 11.45 -5.25
N ARG A 77 0.91 11.76 -3.99
CA ARG A 77 0.17 12.75 -3.17
C ARG A 77 0.22 14.15 -3.77
N SER A 78 1.41 14.60 -4.21
CA SER A 78 1.56 15.92 -4.87
C SER A 78 0.73 16.01 -6.15
N LEU A 79 0.70 14.95 -6.95
CA LEU A 79 -0.12 14.91 -8.18
C LEU A 79 -1.62 14.88 -7.89
N ALA A 80 -2.07 14.14 -6.87
CA ALA A 80 -3.46 14.14 -6.46
C ALA A 80 -3.90 15.51 -5.89
N HIS A 81 -3.06 16.16 -5.09
CA HIS A 81 -3.33 17.50 -4.57
C HIS A 81 -3.43 18.55 -5.70
N GLY A 82 -2.61 18.40 -6.75
CA GLY A 82 -2.69 19.21 -7.96
C GLY A 82 -3.88 18.92 -8.87
N GLY A 83 -4.69 17.91 -8.57
CA GLY A 83 -5.86 17.50 -9.37
C GLY A 83 -5.53 16.68 -10.62
N TYR A 84 -4.31 16.15 -10.73
CA TYR A 84 -3.86 15.35 -11.88
C TYR A 84 -4.06 13.85 -11.70
N LEU A 85 -4.30 13.40 -10.47
CA LEU A 85 -4.68 12.04 -10.11
C LEU A 85 -5.93 12.08 -9.25
N GLU A 86 -6.75 11.03 -9.35
CA GLU A 86 -7.86 10.83 -8.43
C GLU A 86 -7.32 10.70 -6.99
N PRO A 87 -8.01 11.28 -6.00
CA PRO A 87 -7.52 11.32 -4.62
C PRO A 87 -7.27 9.92 -4.04
N ASP A 88 -8.11 8.95 -4.38
CA ASP A 88 -7.97 7.54 -3.95
C ASP A 88 -6.66 6.90 -4.46
N LEU A 89 -6.20 7.30 -5.66
CA LEU A 89 -4.91 6.85 -6.22
C LEU A 89 -3.73 7.58 -5.57
N GLY A 90 -3.93 8.82 -5.10
CA GLY A 90 -2.95 9.57 -4.33
C GLY A 90 -2.70 8.99 -2.95
N GLU A 91 -3.70 8.33 -2.37
CA GLU A 91 -3.60 7.62 -1.09
C GLU A 91 -3.03 6.20 -1.22
N LEU A 92 -2.86 5.65 -2.44
CA LEU A 92 -2.52 4.24 -2.73
C LEU A 92 -1.15 3.75 -2.21
N SER A 93 -0.50 4.52 -1.34
CA SER A 93 0.67 4.11 -0.57
C SER A 93 0.38 3.97 0.95
N PRO A 94 -0.58 3.15 1.41
CA PRO A 94 -0.31 2.28 2.53
C PRO A 94 0.37 1.01 1.98
N PRO A 95 1.09 0.22 2.78
CA PRO A 95 1.62 -1.06 2.30
C PRO A 95 0.46 -1.84 1.69
N LEU A 96 0.70 -2.55 0.57
CA LEU A 96 -0.21 -3.53 -0.06
C LEU A 96 -0.94 -4.33 1.03
N ARG A 97 -2.06 -3.80 1.52
CA ARG A 97 -2.85 -4.46 2.52
C ARG A 97 -3.52 -5.57 1.76
N ALA A 98 -3.17 -6.79 2.14
CA ALA A 98 -3.92 -7.97 1.80
C ALA A 98 -5.41 -7.63 1.89
N SER A 99 -6.14 -8.03 0.87
CA SER A 99 -7.59 -7.96 0.78
C SER A 99 -8.22 -8.64 2.00
N GLU A 100 -8.39 -7.91 3.10
CA GLU A 100 -9.36 -8.25 4.12
C GLU A 100 -10.73 -8.00 3.51
N THR A 101 -11.22 -9.03 2.82
CA THR A 101 -12.62 -9.18 2.46
C THR A 101 -13.45 -9.04 3.74
N SER A 102 -14.00 -7.84 3.97
CA SER A 102 -14.96 -7.62 5.04
C SER A 102 -16.30 -8.23 4.62
N SER A 103 -16.35 -9.55 4.68
CA SER A 103 -17.58 -10.34 4.68
C SER A 103 -17.88 -10.72 6.12
N SER A 104 -18.89 -10.06 6.69
CA SER A 104 -19.78 -10.52 7.76
C SER A 104 -19.36 -11.76 8.58
N THR A 105 -19.32 -11.65 9.90
CA THR A 105 -20.38 -12.20 10.77
C THR A 105 -20.01 -12.14 12.26
N ARG A 106 -20.95 -11.60 13.05
CA ARG A 106 -21.44 -12.19 14.30
C ARG A 106 -20.41 -12.57 15.37
N THR A 107 -20.41 -11.83 16.48
CA THR A 107 -20.74 -12.44 17.78
C THR A 107 -21.28 -11.37 18.72
N SER A 108 -22.60 -11.41 18.87
CA SER A 108 -23.30 -10.88 20.01
C SER A 108 -22.76 -11.56 21.27
N ARG A 109 -22.24 -10.79 22.23
CA ARG A 109 -22.16 -11.24 23.62
C ARG A 109 -22.56 -10.10 24.53
N SER A 110 -23.87 -10.06 24.76
CA SER A 110 -24.50 -9.28 25.80
C SER A 110 -24.06 -9.77 27.18
N THR A 111 -24.13 -8.84 28.14
CA THR A 111 -24.16 -9.01 29.60
C THR A 111 -22.88 -9.51 30.29
N ILE A 112 -22.33 -8.69 31.19
CA ILE A 112 -22.63 -8.71 32.64
C ILE A 112 -21.72 -7.66 33.32
N THR A 113 -22.37 -6.63 33.87
CA THR A 113 -22.17 -6.07 35.21
C THR A 113 -20.76 -5.93 35.77
N ARG A 114 -20.34 -4.69 36.04
CA ARG A 114 -20.16 -4.22 37.44
C ARG A 114 -19.97 -2.70 37.53
N CYS A 115 -20.85 -2.10 38.31
CA CYS A 115 -20.69 -0.80 38.93
C CYS A 115 -19.33 -0.67 39.64
N SER A 116 -18.71 0.50 39.53
CA SER A 116 -17.81 1.02 40.56
C SER A 116 -18.61 1.23 41.87
N PRO A 117 -17.95 1.25 43.03
CA PRO A 117 -17.37 2.52 43.50
C PRO A 117 -15.99 2.38 44.17
N PRO A 118 -15.30 3.51 44.43
CA PRO A 118 -13.97 3.55 45.02
C PRO A 118 -14.05 3.58 46.56
N LEU A 119 -13.05 3.03 47.25
CA LEU A 119 -12.69 3.49 48.60
C LEU A 119 -11.26 3.09 48.99
N ALA A 120 -10.68 3.93 49.82
CA ALA A 120 -9.26 4.15 50.07
C ALA A 120 -8.62 3.23 51.14
N ALA A 121 -7.33 3.53 51.39
CA ALA A 121 -6.56 3.30 52.62
C ALA A 121 -6.02 1.87 52.82
N SER A 122 -4.73 1.58 52.56
CA SER A 122 -3.49 1.97 53.24
C SER A 122 -2.99 0.90 54.22
N THR A 123 -1.66 0.66 54.20
CA THR A 123 -0.81 0.34 55.36
C THR A 123 -0.61 -1.16 55.71
N THR A 124 0.58 -1.64 55.31
CA THR A 124 1.61 -2.24 56.20
C THR A 124 1.64 -3.75 56.50
N CYS A 125 2.78 -4.31 56.07
CA CYS A 125 3.73 -5.26 56.69
C CYS A 125 3.31 -6.61 57.31
N ALA A 126 4.30 -7.50 57.18
CA ALA A 126 4.60 -8.72 57.93
C ALA A 126 4.01 -10.00 57.33
N GLY A 127 4.77 -11.04 56.99
CA GLY A 127 6.21 -11.26 57.08
C GLY A 127 6.54 -12.63 56.47
N SER A 128 7.78 -12.78 56.00
CA SER A 128 8.48 -14.07 55.88
C SER A 128 8.66 -14.69 57.29
N PRO A 129 9.26 -15.89 57.49
CA PRO A 129 9.87 -16.82 56.52
C PRO A 129 9.51 -18.30 56.75
N GLN A 130 9.84 -19.16 55.78
CA GLN A 130 10.88 -20.21 55.88
C GLN A 130 11.04 -20.90 54.53
#